data_AF-A0A1I4H7K0-F1
#
_entry.id   AF-A0A1I4H7K0-F1
#
_cell.length_a   1.000
_cell.length_b   1.000
_cell.length_c   1.000
_cell.angle_alpha   90.00
_cell.angle_beta   90.00
_cell.angle_gamma   90.00
#
_symmetry.space_group_name_H-M   'P 1'
#
loop_
_entity.id
_entity.type
_entity.pdbx_description
1 polymer ?
#
loop_
_entity_poly.entity_id
_entity_poly.type
_entity_poly.pdbx_seq_one_letter_code
_entity_poly.pdbx_strand_id
1 'polypeptide(L)'
;MNWKDEIQIARKMVAASISGSIYAIILTIFVPTPLGGNIQTVGDYVEALIGIVPIYLMYSFPIILVYGTITSIISDIVASLIAKYTREHFKLYFSFVLHILFGLILLWYSLLVAVLFFIVDYVLRKKNINQWNVAIKSLGIPILVWIVFMGLENIIELFK
;
A
#
# COMPACT_ATOMS: atom_id res chain seq x y z
N MET A 1 -15.20 -23.22 8.49
CA MET A 1 -14.13 -22.49 7.80
C MET A 1 -12.88 -22.51 8.67
N ASN A 2 -11.72 -22.88 8.10
CA ASN A 2 -10.46 -22.99 8.83
C ASN A 2 -9.78 -21.62 8.81
N TRP A 3 -9.30 -21.10 9.94
CA TRP A 3 -8.59 -19.81 10.00
C TRP A 3 -7.35 -19.79 9.09
N LYS A 4 -6.79 -20.96 8.78
CA LYS A 4 -5.71 -21.14 7.80
C LYS A 4 -6.09 -20.65 6.40
N ASP A 5 -7.37 -20.72 6.03
CA ASP A 5 -7.86 -20.28 4.72
C ASP A 5 -7.89 -18.74 4.61
N GLU A 6 -7.96 -18.05 5.76
CA GLU A 6 -7.90 -16.58 5.85
C GLU A 6 -6.48 -16.05 5.73
N ILE A 7 -5.50 -16.85 6.14
CA ILE A 7 -4.08 -16.49 6.12
C ILE A 7 -3.51 -16.72 4.72
N GLN A 8 -3.85 -15.81 3.82
CA GLN A 8 -3.35 -15.79 2.45
C GLN A 8 -2.18 -14.80 2.32
N ILE A 9 -1.06 -15.13 2.96
CA ILE A 9 0.12 -14.24 3.05
C ILE A 9 0.64 -13.84 1.67
N ALA A 10 0.72 -14.80 0.73
CA ALA A 10 1.18 -14.53 -0.63
C ALA A 10 0.34 -13.42 -1.29
N ARG A 11 -0.99 -13.48 -1.18
CA ARG A 11 -1.88 -12.43 -1.69
C ARG A 11 -1.65 -11.08 -1.00
N LYS A 12 -1.46 -11.07 0.33
CA LYS A 12 -1.22 -9.84 1.11
C LYS A 12 0.11 -9.18 0.73
N MET A 13 1.14 -9.94 0.40
CA MET A 13 2.42 -9.41 -0.11
C MET A 13 2.25 -8.74 -1.48
N VAL A 14 1.45 -9.34 -2.38
CA VAL A 14 1.09 -8.69 -3.65
C VAL A 14 0.32 -7.40 -3.39
N ALA A 15 -0.64 -7.42 -2.47
CA ALA A 15 -1.39 -6.24 -2.07
C ALA A 15 -0.48 -5.13 -1.53
N ALA A 16 0.47 -5.47 -0.66
CA ALA A 16 1.46 -4.54 -0.12
C ALA A 16 2.34 -3.92 -1.21
N SER A 17 2.79 -4.73 -2.16
CA SER A 17 3.67 -4.26 -3.25
C SER A 17 2.97 -3.25 -4.15
N ILE A 18 1.73 -3.55 -4.55
CA ILE A 18 0.92 -2.67 -5.39
C ILE A 18 0.50 -1.41 -4.62
N SER A 19 -0.08 -1.59 -3.43
CA SER A 19 -0.57 -0.47 -2.62
C SER A 19 0.56 0.45 -2.16
N GLY A 20 1.72 -0.06 -1.77
CA GLY A 20 2.87 0.76 -1.39
C GLY A 20 3.41 1.61 -2.55
N SER A 21 3.47 1.03 -3.75
CA SER A 21 3.88 1.74 -4.96
C SER A 21 2.91 2.85 -5.34
N ILE A 22 1.61 2.54 -5.37
CA ILE A 22 0.56 3.52 -5.65
C ILE A 22 0.51 4.59 -4.56
N TYR A 23 0.63 4.19 -3.29
CA TYR A 23 0.60 5.11 -2.17
C TYR A 23 1.75 6.11 -2.21
N ALA A 24 2.98 5.68 -2.50
CA ALA A 24 4.11 6.60 -2.61
C ALA A 24 3.83 7.70 -3.64
N ILE A 25 3.34 7.33 -4.84
CA ILE A 25 2.98 8.28 -5.90
C ILE A 25 1.85 9.20 -5.47
N ILE A 26 0.78 8.65 -4.89
CA ILE A 26 -0.36 9.46 -4.42
C ILE A 26 0.06 10.44 -3.33
N LEU A 27 0.84 9.98 -2.36
CA LEU A 27 1.30 10.79 -1.23
C LEU A 27 2.13 11.98 -1.72
N THR A 28 3.00 11.75 -2.69
CA THR A 28 3.81 12.78 -3.33
C THR A 28 2.97 13.89 -3.96
N ILE A 29 1.82 13.56 -4.57
CA ILE A 29 0.89 14.56 -5.14
C ILE A 29 0.33 15.49 -4.04
N PHE A 30 0.07 14.96 -2.84
CA PHE A 30 -0.46 15.76 -1.74
C PHE A 30 0.64 16.47 -0.93
N VAL A 31 1.84 15.88 -0.87
CA VAL A 31 2.97 16.36 -0.06
C VAL A 31 4.26 16.22 -0.89
N PRO A 32 4.53 17.12 -1.85
CA PRO A 32 5.70 17.03 -2.72
C PRO A 32 7.01 17.43 -2.04
N THR A 33 6.95 18.28 -1.00
CA THR A 33 8.15 18.84 -0.32
C THR A 33 8.10 18.61 1.19
N PRO A 34 8.10 17.35 1.67
CA PRO A 34 8.01 17.04 3.10
C PRO A 34 9.24 17.50 3.90
N LEU A 35 10.39 17.68 3.24
CA LEU A 35 11.64 18.15 3.85
C LEU A 35 11.79 19.69 3.79
N GLY A 36 10.74 20.40 3.37
CA GLY A 36 10.80 21.81 3.02
C GLY A 36 11.19 22.04 1.57
N GLY A 37 10.95 23.26 1.08
CA GLY A 37 11.14 23.65 -0.32
C GLY A 37 10.11 24.70 -0.71
N ASN A 38 10.47 25.60 -1.62
CA ASN A 38 9.54 26.60 -2.15
C ASN A 38 9.23 26.24 -3.61
N ILE A 39 7.95 25.94 -3.88
CA ILE A 39 7.47 25.63 -5.23
C ILE A 39 6.99 26.94 -5.83
N GLN A 40 7.74 27.49 -6.79
CA GLN A 40 7.39 28.75 -7.45
C GLN A 40 6.86 28.51 -8.86
N THR A 41 7.24 27.39 -9.48
CA THR A 41 6.84 27.02 -10.84
C THR A 41 6.27 25.62 -10.91
N VAL A 42 5.58 25.33 -12.02
CA VAL A 42 5.14 23.96 -12.35
C VAL A 42 6.33 23.01 -12.54
N GLY A 43 7.47 23.52 -13.03
CA GLY A 43 8.70 22.75 -13.16
C GLY A 43 9.22 22.28 -11.79
N ASP A 44 9.29 23.20 -10.83
CA ASP A 44 9.73 22.90 -9.46
C ASP A 44 8.83 21.84 -8.80
N TYR A 45 7.53 21.91 -9.07
CA TYR A 45 6.56 20.92 -8.57
C TYR A 45 6.82 19.53 -9.15
N VAL A 46 6.99 19.42 -10.48
CA VAL A 46 7.26 18.14 -11.15
C VAL A 46 8.59 17.53 -10.69
N GLU A 47 9.61 18.36 -10.53
CA GLU A 47 10.90 17.91 -10.01
C GLU A 47 10.78 17.41 -8.56
N ALA A 48 10.11 18.17 -7.69
CA ALA A 48 9.87 17.75 -6.31
C ALA A 48 9.08 16.43 -6.25
N LEU A 49 8.08 16.25 -7.12
CA LEU A 49 7.36 14.99 -7.24
C LEU A 49 8.30 13.84 -7.60
N ILE A 50 9.16 14.02 -8.61
CA ILE A 50 10.03 12.96 -9.10
C ILE A 50 11.05 12.54 -8.03
N GLY A 51 11.68 13.51 -7.35
CA GLY A 51 12.71 13.24 -6.35
C GLY A 51 12.18 12.64 -5.04
N ILE A 52 10.92 12.95 -4.64
CA ILE A 52 10.40 12.47 -3.35
C ILE A 52 9.73 11.08 -3.42
N VAL A 53 9.24 10.63 -4.58
CA VAL A 53 8.64 9.28 -4.71
C VAL A 53 9.57 8.16 -4.22
N PRO A 54 10.87 8.11 -4.61
CA PRO A 54 11.82 7.11 -4.10
C PRO A 54 11.91 7.10 -2.57
N ILE A 55 11.95 8.28 -1.95
CA ILE A 55 12.01 8.46 -0.49
C ILE A 55 10.74 7.90 0.16
N TYR A 56 9.56 8.33 -0.30
CA TYR A 56 8.30 7.80 0.22
C TYR A 56 8.18 6.30 0.04
N LEU A 57 8.64 5.75 -1.07
CA LEU A 57 8.61 4.31 -1.27
C LEU A 57 9.52 3.58 -0.28
N MET A 58 10.75 4.07 -0.04
CA MET A 58 11.69 3.46 0.90
C MET A 58 11.15 3.40 2.33
N TYR A 59 10.39 4.40 2.77
CA TYR A 59 9.80 4.42 4.11
C TYR A 59 8.44 3.74 4.19
N SER A 60 7.55 4.01 3.24
CA SER A 60 6.18 3.50 3.30
C SER A 60 6.09 2.02 2.94
N PHE A 61 6.84 1.54 1.94
CA PHE A 61 6.69 0.16 1.48
C PHE A 61 7.03 -0.87 2.57
N PRO A 62 8.16 -0.79 3.31
CA PRO A 62 8.44 -1.74 4.38
C PRO A 62 7.38 -1.73 5.48
N ILE A 63 6.88 -0.54 5.84
CA ILE A 63 5.79 -0.39 6.83
C ILE A 63 4.53 -1.08 6.30
N ILE A 64 4.14 -0.84 5.05
CA ILE A 64 2.95 -1.44 4.43
C ILE A 64 3.11 -2.97 4.33
N LEU A 65 4.28 -3.44 3.94
CA LEU A 65 4.58 -4.87 3.80
C LEU A 65 4.48 -5.60 5.14
N VAL A 66 4.99 -5.01 6.22
CA VAL A 66 4.97 -5.63 7.55
C VAL A 66 3.65 -5.33 8.27
N TYR A 67 3.42 -4.07 8.61
CA TYR A 67 2.27 -3.64 9.40
C TYR A 67 0.95 -3.82 8.66
N GLY A 68 0.89 -3.43 7.38
CA GLY A 68 -0.31 -3.59 6.55
C GLY A 68 -0.71 -5.05 6.39
N THR A 69 0.26 -5.94 6.12
CA THR A 69 0.00 -7.39 6.04
C THR A 69 -0.51 -7.96 7.37
N ILE A 70 0.17 -7.65 8.48
CA ILE A 70 -0.22 -8.17 9.81
C ILE A 70 -1.62 -7.70 10.19
N THR A 71 -1.88 -6.39 10.12
CA THR A 71 -3.20 -5.84 10.49
C THR A 71 -4.31 -6.33 9.56
N SER A 72 -4.01 -6.54 8.28
CA SER A 72 -4.97 -7.11 7.33
C SER A 72 -5.30 -8.58 7.62
N ILE A 73 -4.31 -9.39 8.02
CA ILE A 73 -4.54 -10.78 8.46
C ILE A 73 -5.40 -10.79 9.74
N ILE A 74 -5.06 -9.97 10.72
CA ILE A 74 -5.83 -9.86 11.97
C ILE A 74 -7.27 -9.44 11.65
N SER A 75 -7.45 -8.46 10.76
CA SER A 75 -8.77 -7.98 10.33
C SER A 75 -9.60 -9.09 9.71
N ASP A 76 -9.03 -9.90 8.83
CA ASP A 76 -9.73 -11.02 8.19
C ASP A 76 -10.09 -12.13 9.20
N ILE A 77 -9.17 -12.46 10.12
CA ILE A 77 -9.42 -13.46 11.17
C ILE A 77 -10.54 -13.00 12.09
N VAL A 78 -10.44 -11.78 12.63
CA VAL A 78 -11.46 -11.22 13.54
C VAL A 78 -12.80 -11.08 12.82
N ALA A 79 -12.82 -10.60 11.57
CA ALA A 79 -14.03 -10.51 10.78
C ALA A 79 -14.68 -11.89 10.54
N SER A 80 -13.86 -12.92 10.29
CA SER A 80 -14.32 -14.31 10.14
C SER A 80 -14.93 -14.85 11.43
N LEU A 81 -14.31 -14.56 12.58
CA LEU A 81 -14.83 -14.92 13.89
C LEU A 81 -16.18 -14.22 14.17
N ILE A 82 -16.28 -12.92 13.95
CA ILE A 82 -17.52 -12.16 14.16
C ILE A 82 -18.63 -12.66 13.21
N ALA A 83 -18.30 -12.88 11.93
CA ALA A 83 -19.25 -13.35 10.92
C ALA A 83 -19.82 -14.74 11.25
N LYS A 84 -19.03 -15.62 11.89
CA LYS A 84 -19.47 -16.94 12.36
C LYS A 84 -20.60 -16.86 13.39
N TYR A 85 -20.59 -15.85 14.26
CA TYR A 85 -21.62 -15.64 15.29
C TYR A 85 -22.74 -14.69 14.85
N THR A 86 -22.65 -14.14 13.64
CA THR A 86 -23.64 -13.19 13.09
C THR A 86 -24.17 -13.70 11.76
N ARG A 87 -23.73 -13.14 10.63
CA ARG A 87 -24.06 -13.63 9.28
C ARG A 87 -22.83 -13.54 8.39
N GLU A 88 -22.58 -14.59 7.59
CA GLU A 88 -21.37 -14.67 6.75
C GLU A 88 -21.22 -13.51 5.76
N HIS A 89 -22.32 -12.96 5.24
CA HIS A 89 -22.26 -11.83 4.29
C HIS A 89 -21.67 -10.55 4.90
N PHE A 90 -21.66 -10.40 6.22
CA PHE A 90 -21.04 -9.25 6.89
C PHE A 90 -19.53 -9.39 7.07
N LYS A 91 -18.92 -10.54 6.74
CA LYS A 91 -17.47 -10.73 6.89
C LYS A 91 -16.66 -9.64 6.20
N LEU A 92 -17.04 -9.28 4.96
CA LEU A 92 -16.35 -8.23 4.21
C LEU A 92 -16.51 -6.86 4.88
N TYR A 93 -17.70 -6.57 5.40
CA TYR A 93 -17.99 -5.34 6.11
C TYR A 93 -17.15 -5.21 7.38
N PHE A 94 -17.10 -6.26 8.22
CA PHE A 94 -16.28 -6.25 9.43
C PHE A 94 -14.77 -6.13 9.12
N SER A 95 -14.28 -6.83 8.09
CA SER A 95 -12.86 -6.71 7.69
C SER A 95 -12.55 -5.29 7.23
N PHE A 96 -13.44 -4.64 6.48
CA PHE A 96 -13.28 -3.25 6.05
C PHE A 96 -13.26 -2.27 7.23
N VAL A 97 -14.22 -2.40 8.16
CA VAL A 97 -14.26 -1.57 9.38
C VAL A 97 -12.98 -1.72 10.19
N LEU A 98 -12.47 -2.95 10.35
CA LEU A 98 -11.20 -3.18 11.05
C LEU A 98 -10.01 -2.54 10.33
N HIS A 99 -9.95 -2.56 8.99
CA HIS A 99 -8.91 -1.84 8.25
C HIS A 99 -8.98 -0.33 8.47
N ILE A 100 -10.18 0.26 8.53
CA ILE A 100 -10.35 1.68 8.88
C ILE A 100 -9.83 1.94 10.30
N LEU A 101 -10.20 1.09 11.27
CA LEU A 101 -9.78 1.25 12.66
C LEU A 101 -8.25 1.16 12.81
N PHE A 102 -7.60 0.16 12.19
CA PHE A 102 -6.14 0.06 12.19
C PHE A 102 -5.49 1.21 11.42
N GLY A 103 -6.08 1.62 10.29
CA GLY A 103 -5.61 2.75 9.50
C GLY A 103 -5.60 4.05 10.30
N LEU A 104 -6.60 4.28 11.15
CA LEU A 104 -6.74 5.47 11.99
C LEU A 104 -5.69 5.58 13.11
N ILE A 105 -5.02 4.47 13.50
CA ILE A 105 -4.00 4.49 14.56
C ILE A 105 -2.84 5.46 14.22
N LEU A 106 -2.49 5.57 12.94
CA LEU A 106 -1.40 6.40 12.43
C LEU A 106 -1.95 7.59 11.61
N LEU A 107 -3.13 8.11 11.99
CA LEU A 107 -3.79 9.27 11.38
C LEU A 107 -4.15 9.07 9.89
N TRP A 108 -4.39 10.17 9.18
CA TRP A 108 -4.95 10.17 7.82
C TRP A 108 -4.02 9.54 6.77
N TYR A 109 -2.69 9.63 6.93
CA TYR A 109 -1.71 9.00 6.05
C TYR A 109 -1.89 7.48 6.00
N SER A 110 -1.99 6.86 7.18
CA SER A 110 -2.19 5.42 7.29
C SER A 110 -3.61 4.99 6.93
N LEU A 111 -4.62 5.84 7.15
CA LEU A 111 -5.97 5.55 6.68
C LEU A 111 -6.03 5.42 5.15
N LEU A 112 -5.36 6.33 4.41
CA LEU A 112 -5.28 6.26 2.95
C LEU A 112 -4.65 4.94 2.49
N VAL A 113 -3.52 4.56 3.09
CA VAL A 113 -2.86 3.27 2.86
C VAL A 113 -3.80 2.10 3.16
N ALA A 114 -4.46 2.09 4.31
CA ALA A 114 -5.27 0.97 4.75
C ALA A 114 -6.46 0.72 3.82
N VAL A 115 -7.11 1.78 3.35
CA VAL A 115 -8.19 1.70 2.35
C VAL A 115 -7.65 1.18 1.02
N LEU A 116 -6.52 1.72 0.55
CA LEU A 116 -5.89 1.28 -0.70
C LEU A 116 -5.49 -0.20 -0.63
N PHE A 117 -4.85 -0.62 0.46
CA PHE A 117 -4.46 -2.00 0.71
C PHE A 117 -5.67 -2.93 0.70
N PHE A 118 -6.75 -2.55 1.39
CA PHE A 118 -7.99 -3.33 1.43
C PHE A 118 -8.60 -3.51 0.04
N ILE A 119 -8.69 -2.44 -0.75
CA ILE A 119 -9.22 -2.49 -2.13
C ILE A 119 -8.38 -3.43 -2.99
N VAL A 120 -7.05 -3.30 -2.93
CA VAL A 120 -6.15 -4.17 -3.70
C VAL A 120 -6.30 -5.63 -3.25
N ASP A 121 -6.29 -5.92 -1.95
CA ASP A 121 -6.48 -7.28 -1.43
C ASP A 121 -7.82 -7.88 -1.87
N TYR A 122 -8.90 -7.09 -1.85
CA TYR A 122 -10.21 -7.51 -2.30
C TYR A 122 -10.23 -7.88 -3.79
N VAL A 123 -9.62 -7.04 -4.64
CA VAL A 123 -9.51 -7.30 -6.08
C VAL A 123 -8.68 -8.56 -6.34
N LEU A 124 -7.55 -8.73 -5.64
CA LEU A 124 -6.70 -9.91 -5.77
C LEU A 124 -7.42 -11.19 -5.31
N ARG A 125 -8.23 -11.10 -4.24
CA ARG A 125 -9.06 -12.21 -3.75
C ARG A 125 -10.06 -12.64 -4.80
N LYS A 126 -10.77 -11.69 -5.43
CA LYS A 126 -11.70 -11.98 -6.53
C LYS A 126 -11.02 -12.64 -7.73
N LYS A 127 -9.74 -12.33 -7.97
CA LYS A 127 -8.93 -12.93 -9.04
C LYS A 127 -8.24 -14.24 -8.64
N ASN A 128 -8.48 -14.75 -7.42
CA ASN A 128 -7.83 -15.95 -6.88
C ASN A 128 -6.29 -15.92 -6.94
N ILE A 129 -5.69 -14.73 -6.80
CA ILE A 129 -4.24 -14.57 -6.79
C ILE A 129 -3.75 -14.89 -5.37
N ASN A 130 -3.13 -16.07 -5.18
CA ASN A 130 -2.54 -16.46 -3.90
C ASN A 130 -1.26 -17.31 -4.06
N GLN A 131 -0.59 -17.20 -5.22
CA GLN A 131 0.60 -17.98 -5.53
C GLN A 131 1.85 -17.28 -5.02
N TRP A 132 2.71 -18.00 -4.29
CA TRP A 132 4.00 -17.47 -3.79
C TRP A 132 4.92 -16.94 -4.89
N ASN A 133 4.92 -17.59 -6.06
CA ASN A 133 5.70 -17.12 -7.21
C ASN A 133 5.26 -15.72 -7.66
N VAL A 134 3.96 -15.41 -7.59
CA VAL A 134 3.44 -14.08 -7.91
C VAL A 134 3.79 -13.08 -6.81
N ALA A 135 3.71 -13.50 -5.53
CA ALA A 135 4.08 -12.67 -4.38
C ALA A 135 5.55 -12.25 -4.37
N ILE A 136 6.46 -13.17 -4.72
CA ILE A 136 7.89 -12.84 -4.81
C ILE A 136 8.13 -11.90 -6.00
N LYS A 137 7.53 -12.19 -7.17
CA LYS A 137 7.64 -11.31 -8.34
C LYS A 137 7.06 -9.92 -8.10
N SER A 138 5.99 -9.80 -7.30
CA SER A 138 5.37 -8.49 -7.02
C SER A 138 6.27 -7.58 -6.21
N LEU A 139 7.22 -8.10 -5.42
CA LEU A 139 8.23 -7.27 -4.74
C LEU A 139 9.10 -6.49 -5.72
N GLY A 140 9.15 -6.92 -7.00
CA GLY A 140 9.77 -6.16 -8.07
C GLY A 140 9.03 -4.87 -8.43
N ILE A 141 7.73 -4.75 -8.14
CA ILE A 141 6.92 -3.55 -8.46
C ILE A 141 7.48 -2.30 -7.75
N PRO A 142 7.62 -2.27 -6.41
CA PRO A 142 8.20 -1.11 -5.75
C PRO A 142 9.65 -0.86 -6.21
N ILE A 143 10.44 -1.90 -6.44
CA ILE A 143 11.81 -1.74 -6.96
C ILE A 143 11.82 -1.05 -8.32
N LEU A 144 10.94 -1.45 -9.25
CA LEU A 144 10.82 -0.85 -10.57
C LEU A 144 10.35 0.61 -10.49
N VAL A 145 9.37 0.91 -9.63
CA VAL A 145 8.93 2.29 -9.39
C VAL A 145 10.09 3.13 -8.86
N TRP A 146 10.83 2.62 -7.88
CA TRP A 146 12.02 3.31 -7.35
C TRP A 146 13.06 3.59 -8.45
N ILE A 147 13.41 2.58 -9.25
CA ILE A 147 14.39 2.71 -10.34
C ILE A 147 13.93 3.76 -11.37
N VAL A 148 12.65 3.72 -11.76
CA VAL A 148 12.10 4.67 -12.74
C VAL A 148 12.20 6.10 -12.23
N PHE A 149 11.79 6.36 -10.99
CA PHE A 149 11.79 7.71 -10.44
C PHE A 149 13.22 8.23 -10.15
N MET A 150 14.12 7.38 -9.62
CA MET A 150 15.54 7.72 -9.50
C MET A 150 16.17 8.00 -10.87
N GLY A 151 15.84 7.22 -11.89
CA GLY A 151 16.33 7.43 -13.25
C GLY A 151 15.87 8.78 -13.83
N LEU A 152 14.60 9.13 -13.62
CA LEU A 152 14.05 10.42 -14.04
C LEU A 152 14.71 11.60 -13.31
N GLU A 153 14.96 11.48 -12.01
CA GLU A 153 15.66 12.49 -11.22
C GLU A 153 17.07 12.76 -11.79
N ASN A 154 17.85 11.70 -12.02
CA ASN A 154 19.18 11.82 -12.62
C ASN A 154 19.14 12.46 -14.02
N ILE A 155 18.13 12.14 -14.83
CA ILE A 155 17.97 12.76 -16.16
C ILE A 155 17.70 14.26 -16.01
N ILE A 156 16.83 14.67 -15.09
CA ILE A 156 16.54 16.08 -14.84
C ILE A 156 17.79 16.83 -14.38
N GLU A 157 18.56 16.23 -13.48
CA GLU A 157 19.82 16.80 -12.97
C GLU A 157 20.84 17.04 -14.11
N LEU A 158 20.90 16.17 -15.12
CA LEU A 158 21.79 16.36 -16.28
C LEU A 158 21.44 17.57 -17.16
N PHE A 159 20.20 18.07 -17.09
CA PHE A 159 19.75 19.23 -17.88
C PHE A 159 19.74 20.54 -17.09
N LYS A 160 20.18 20.53 -15.83
CA LYS A 160 20.36 21.72 -15.00
C LYS A 160 21.77 22.29 -15.15
#